data_AF-A0A9D8PV75-F1
#
_entry.id   AF-A0A9D8PV75-F1
#
_cell.length_a   1.000
_cell.length_b   1.000
_cell.length_c   1.000
_cell.angle_alpha   90.00
_cell.angle_beta   90.00
_cell.angle_gamma   90.00
#
_symmetry.space_group_name_H-M   'P 1'
#
loop_
_entity.id
_entity.type
_entity.pdbx_description
1 polymer ?
#
loop_
_entity_poly.entity_id
_entity_poly.type
_entity_poly.pdbx_seq_one_letter_code
_entity_poly.pdbx_strand_id
1 'polypeptide(L)'
;MIVLEGAAALSPFRRERLESRLQSIAADLRITGAWHVYFIQAADAAAVDQAVLGRILQGQPQPAAAAADTVSRYVVPRLGTLSPWSSKASELVRGAGMAVQRVERGTRIDLAGWPSDPALQAAVARLLHDPMTQSLLADIAQARALFDSPARKPLQRIALADLEGANKRLGLALAEDEIEYLRQRYGELGRDPSDVELMMFAQANSEHCRHKIFNASWTIDGQAQERSLFRMIKNTHQQTPQHTLSAYSDNAAVIEGEPAARYRPDPASGRYRSEAVVPSAFQIKVETHNHPTAIAPFPGASTGAGGEIRDEGATGRGGKPKAGLTGFSVSHLRIPTLPQPWEAPRALNPRMAPALDIMLDGPLGGAAFNNEFGRPNLLGYFRSFE
;
A
#
# COMPACT_ATOMS: atom_id res chain seq x y z
N MET A 1 1.91 -28.18 -5.13
CA MET A 1 2.68 -27.06 -4.52
C MET A 1 4.06 -27.59 -4.20
N ILE A 2 5.11 -26.97 -4.74
CA ILE A 2 6.51 -27.23 -4.38
C ILE A 2 6.86 -26.28 -3.24
N VAL A 3 7.70 -26.72 -2.31
CA VAL A 3 8.19 -25.89 -1.21
C VAL A 3 9.70 -25.96 -1.16
N LEU A 4 10.35 -24.80 -1.07
CA LEU A 4 11.79 -24.68 -0.90
C LEU A 4 12.08 -23.82 0.33
N GLU A 5 13.01 -24.25 1.18
CA GLU A 5 13.52 -23.46 2.30
C GLU A 5 14.76 -22.68 1.86
N GLY A 6 14.78 -21.38 2.15
CA GLY A 6 15.85 -20.46 1.79
C GLY A 6 16.81 -20.17 2.94
N ALA A 7 17.53 -19.07 2.78
CA ALA A 7 18.43 -18.56 3.81
C ALA A 7 17.71 -18.15 5.11
N ALA A 8 18.50 -17.97 6.17
CA ALA A 8 18.00 -17.45 7.44
C ALA A 8 17.31 -16.09 7.25
N ALA A 9 16.08 -15.97 7.77
CA ALA A 9 15.22 -14.79 7.55
C ALA A 9 15.47 -13.64 8.54
N LEU A 10 16.08 -13.94 9.69
CA LEU A 10 16.34 -12.96 10.75
C LEU A 10 17.85 -12.89 11.03
N SER A 11 18.39 -11.67 10.98
CA SER A 11 19.72 -11.39 11.53
C SER A 11 19.73 -11.57 13.06
N PRO A 12 20.91 -11.77 13.69
CA PRO A 12 21.01 -11.96 15.14
C PRO A 12 20.27 -10.89 15.95
N PHE A 13 20.49 -9.61 15.64
CA PHE A 13 19.83 -8.50 16.34
C PHE A 13 18.30 -8.48 16.16
N ARG A 14 17.77 -8.86 14.97
CA ARG A 14 16.32 -8.91 14.73
C ARG A 14 15.69 -10.07 15.48
N ARG A 15 16.38 -11.21 15.52
CA ARG A 15 15.97 -12.38 16.30
C ARG A 15 15.91 -12.03 17.79
N GLU A 16 16.98 -11.47 18.35
CA GLU A 16 17.03 -11.05 19.76
C GLU A 16 15.94 -10.05 20.11
N ARG A 17 15.72 -9.03 19.26
CA ARG A 17 14.66 -8.03 19.48
C ARG A 17 13.26 -8.65 19.45
N LEU A 18 12.99 -9.56 18.51
CA LEU A 18 11.69 -10.26 18.46
C LEU A 18 11.55 -11.18 19.66
N GLU A 19 12.56 -11.98 19.97
CA GLU A 19 12.57 -12.89 21.10
C GLU A 19 12.33 -12.17 22.43
N SER A 20 13.00 -11.03 22.68
CA SER A 20 12.77 -10.20 23.88
C SER A 20 11.31 -9.73 24.00
N ARG A 21 10.67 -9.36 22.89
CA ARG A 21 9.25 -8.99 22.87
C ARG A 21 8.32 -10.19 23.09
N LEU A 22 8.71 -11.39 22.64
CA LEU A 22 7.94 -12.60 22.90
C LEU A 22 8.07 -13.03 24.36
N GLN A 23 9.26 -12.88 24.94
CA GLN A 23 9.56 -13.21 26.34
C GLN A 23 8.83 -12.33 27.35
N SER A 24 8.45 -11.09 26.98
CA SER A 24 7.60 -10.26 27.83
C SER A 24 6.15 -10.78 27.95
N ILE A 25 5.74 -11.69 27.05
CA ILE A 25 4.45 -12.39 27.11
C ILE A 25 4.63 -13.79 27.73
N ALA A 26 5.67 -14.52 27.33
CA ALA A 26 5.96 -15.88 27.80
C ALA A 26 7.47 -16.07 28.00
N ALA A 27 7.93 -16.07 29.26
CA ALA A 27 9.35 -16.00 29.63
C ALA A 27 10.23 -17.13 29.06
N ASP A 28 9.67 -18.32 28.84
CA ASP A 28 10.40 -19.50 28.34
C ASP A 28 10.47 -19.56 26.81
N LEU A 29 9.82 -18.62 26.11
CA LEU A 29 9.76 -18.64 24.65
C LEU A 29 11.12 -18.27 24.06
N ARG A 30 11.61 -19.10 23.12
CA ARG A 30 12.85 -18.88 22.38
C ARG A 30 12.61 -19.10 20.89
N ILE A 31 13.21 -18.26 20.06
CA ILE A 31 13.29 -18.50 18.62
C ILE A 31 14.46 -19.43 18.39
N THR A 32 14.23 -20.66 17.93
CA THR A 32 15.31 -21.63 17.65
C THR A 32 15.81 -21.55 16.22
N GLY A 33 14.98 -21.05 15.30
CA GLY A 33 15.38 -20.77 13.93
C GLY A 33 14.33 -19.96 13.16
N ALA A 34 14.77 -19.33 12.07
CA ALA A 34 13.88 -18.62 11.18
C ALA A 34 14.44 -18.62 9.75
N TRP A 35 13.64 -19.06 8.79
CA TRP A 35 14.05 -19.23 7.39
C TRP A 35 13.03 -18.64 6.44
N HIS A 36 13.51 -18.11 5.32
CA HIS A 36 12.62 -17.85 4.20
C HIS A 36 12.07 -19.17 3.67
N VAL A 37 10.80 -19.17 3.27
CA VAL A 37 10.16 -20.33 2.65
C VAL A 37 9.50 -19.87 1.36
N TYR A 38 9.76 -20.58 0.28
CA TYR A 38 9.20 -20.30 -1.03
C TYR A 38 8.15 -21.36 -1.35
N PHE A 39 6.94 -20.90 -1.66
CA PHE A 39 5.81 -21.72 -2.07
C PHE A 39 5.59 -21.54 -3.57
N ILE A 40 5.61 -22.62 -4.33
CA ILE A 40 5.53 -22.56 -5.78
C ILE A 40 4.33 -23.37 -6.29
N GLN A 41 3.47 -22.70 -7.04
CA GLN A 41 2.39 -23.30 -7.79
C GLN A 41 2.83 -23.54 -9.23
N ALA A 42 2.71 -24.78 -9.66
CA ALA A 42 2.95 -25.24 -11.02
C ALA A 42 1.79 -26.15 -11.44
N ALA A 43 1.50 -26.20 -12.73
CA ALA A 43 0.45 -27.07 -13.27
C ALA A 43 0.81 -28.55 -13.08
N ASP A 44 2.06 -28.89 -13.37
CA ASP A 44 2.65 -30.18 -13.03
C ASP A 44 3.92 -29.94 -12.20
N ALA A 45 3.85 -30.25 -10.91
CA ALA A 45 4.97 -30.06 -10.00
C ALA A 45 6.14 -31.03 -10.26
N ALA A 46 5.88 -32.18 -10.87
CA ALA A 46 6.91 -33.18 -11.18
C ALA A 46 7.75 -32.79 -12.39
N ALA A 47 7.17 -32.03 -13.33
CA ALA A 47 7.86 -31.54 -14.52
C ALA A 47 8.77 -30.32 -14.26
N VAL A 48 8.72 -29.73 -13.06
CA VAL A 48 9.51 -28.53 -12.74
C VAL A 48 10.87 -28.93 -12.17
N ASP A 49 11.95 -28.44 -12.80
CA ASP A 49 13.31 -28.62 -12.31
C ASP A 49 13.52 -27.84 -11.00
N GLN A 50 13.43 -28.55 -9.88
CA GLN A 50 13.63 -27.98 -8.55
C GLN A 50 15.07 -27.54 -8.28
N ALA A 51 16.06 -28.08 -9.00
CA ALA A 51 17.45 -27.65 -8.86
C ALA A 51 17.65 -26.28 -9.52
N VAL A 52 17.03 -26.03 -10.68
CA VAL A 52 17.01 -24.68 -11.30
C VAL A 52 16.26 -23.69 -10.41
N LEU A 53 15.06 -24.06 -9.92
CA LEU A 53 14.32 -23.21 -8.98
C LEU A 53 15.12 -22.91 -7.72
N GLY A 54 15.79 -23.91 -7.15
CA GLY A 54 16.62 -23.77 -5.98
C GLY A 54 17.79 -22.81 -6.21
N ARG A 55 18.39 -22.79 -7.41
CA ARG A 55 19.43 -21.80 -7.77
C ARG A 55 18.87 -20.38 -7.91
N ILE A 56 17.73 -20.22 -8.58
CA ILE A 56 17.10 -18.90 -8.80
C ILE A 56 16.62 -18.29 -7.48
N LEU A 57 15.90 -19.08 -6.68
CA LEU A 57 15.32 -18.64 -5.41
C LEU A 57 16.30 -18.74 -4.24
N GLN A 58 17.48 -19.34 -4.46
CA GLN A 58 18.45 -19.67 -3.41
C GLN A 58 17.80 -20.49 -2.29
N GLY A 59 17.00 -21.49 -2.70
CA GLY A 59 16.24 -22.38 -1.81
C GLY A 59 16.59 -23.85 -2.03
N GLN A 60 16.28 -24.67 -1.05
CA GLN A 60 16.53 -26.11 -1.05
C GLN A 60 15.24 -26.87 -0.72
N PRO A 61 15.00 -28.04 -1.33
CA PRO A 61 13.75 -28.80 -1.13
C PRO A 61 13.68 -29.47 0.25
N GLN A 62 14.83 -29.73 0.88
CA GLN A 62 14.89 -30.31 2.21
C GLN A 62 14.99 -29.18 3.25
N PRO A 63 13.95 -28.99 4.08
CA PRO A 63 14.00 -28.00 5.15
C PRO A 63 14.94 -28.47 6.26
N ALA A 64 15.50 -27.51 7.00
CA ALA A 64 16.23 -27.75 8.23
C ALA A 64 15.33 -28.48 9.23
N ALA A 65 15.88 -29.53 9.84
CA ALA A 65 15.18 -30.29 10.87
C ALA A 65 14.87 -29.37 12.06
N ALA A 66 13.59 -29.33 12.46
CA ALA A 66 13.19 -28.64 13.68
C ALA A 66 13.84 -29.34 14.88
N ALA A 67 14.31 -28.57 15.87
CA ALA A 67 14.80 -29.15 17.12
C ALA A 67 13.65 -29.84 17.87
N ALA A 68 13.98 -30.81 18.74
CA ALA A 68 12.98 -31.44 19.59
C ALA A 68 12.21 -30.39 20.41
N ASP A 69 10.92 -30.64 20.64
CA ASP A 69 10.02 -29.79 21.42
C ASP A 69 9.86 -28.35 20.88
N THR A 70 10.06 -28.15 19.58
CA THR A 70 9.79 -26.89 18.89
C THR A 70 8.50 -26.91 18.10
N VAL A 71 7.85 -25.75 18.02
CA VAL A 71 6.66 -25.50 17.24
C VAL A 71 7.00 -24.56 16.09
N SER A 72 6.77 -25.01 14.85
CA SER A 72 6.92 -24.16 13.67
C SER A 72 5.66 -23.33 13.42
N ARG A 73 5.86 -22.07 13.03
CA ARG A 73 4.82 -21.17 12.51
C ARG A 73 5.28 -20.56 11.20
N TYR A 74 4.34 -20.34 10.28
CA TYR A 74 4.64 -19.76 8.98
C TYR A 74 3.96 -18.41 8.83
N VAL A 75 4.76 -17.36 8.72
CA VAL A 75 4.29 -16.01 8.41
C VAL A 75 4.27 -15.87 6.89
N VAL A 76 3.09 -15.70 6.33
CA VAL A 76 2.87 -15.58 4.88
C VAL A 76 2.10 -14.30 4.57
N PRO A 77 2.06 -13.82 3.32
CA PRO A 77 1.14 -12.76 2.93
C PRO A 77 -0.30 -13.15 3.27
N ARG A 78 -1.13 -12.17 3.59
CA ARG A 78 -2.51 -12.40 3.97
C ARG A 78 -3.21 -13.29 2.96
N LEU A 79 -3.83 -14.38 3.41
CA LEU A 79 -4.52 -15.29 2.50
C LEU A 79 -5.56 -14.53 1.65
N GLY A 80 -5.61 -14.85 0.35
CA GLY A 80 -6.40 -14.11 -0.64
C GLY A 80 -5.71 -12.87 -1.23
N THR A 81 -4.45 -12.59 -0.85
CA THR A 81 -3.63 -11.52 -1.46
C THR A 81 -2.45 -12.08 -2.26
N LEU A 82 -1.84 -11.21 -3.07
CA LEU A 82 -0.65 -11.47 -3.87
C LEU A 82 0.43 -10.49 -3.43
N SER A 83 1.57 -10.95 -2.93
CA SER A 83 2.62 -10.01 -2.54
C SER A 83 3.31 -9.37 -3.76
N PRO A 84 3.81 -8.12 -3.65
CA PRO A 84 4.64 -7.53 -4.71
C PRO A 84 5.90 -8.36 -5.01
N TRP A 85 6.42 -9.09 -4.02
CA TRP A 85 7.51 -10.04 -4.20
C TRP A 85 7.09 -11.20 -5.11
N SER A 86 5.89 -11.74 -4.92
CA SER A 86 5.35 -12.83 -5.74
C SER A 86 5.24 -12.44 -7.20
N SER A 87 4.74 -11.23 -7.51
CA SER A 87 4.66 -10.74 -8.89
C SER A 87 6.03 -10.75 -9.58
N LYS A 88 7.04 -10.12 -8.95
CA LYS A 88 8.41 -10.02 -9.49
C LYS A 88 9.10 -11.38 -9.56
N ALA A 89 9.02 -12.20 -8.52
CA ALA A 89 9.63 -13.51 -8.47
C ALA A 89 9.01 -14.46 -9.50
N SER A 90 7.69 -14.43 -9.65
CA SER A 90 6.99 -15.25 -10.66
C SER A 90 7.38 -14.84 -12.07
N GLU A 91 7.53 -13.54 -12.34
CA GLU A 91 8.02 -13.04 -13.63
C GLU A 91 9.44 -13.51 -13.92
N LEU A 92 10.37 -13.37 -12.97
CA LEU A 92 11.75 -13.83 -13.11
C LEU A 92 11.85 -15.33 -13.37
N VAL A 93 11.12 -16.14 -12.60
CA VAL A 93 11.15 -17.60 -12.73
C VAL A 93 10.55 -18.05 -14.06
N ARG A 94 9.45 -17.42 -14.52
CA ARG A 94 8.90 -17.68 -15.86
C ARG A 94 9.83 -17.19 -16.98
N GLY A 95 10.48 -16.04 -16.81
CA GLY A 95 11.47 -15.51 -17.75
C GLY A 95 12.70 -16.42 -17.90
N ALA A 96 13.03 -17.19 -16.85
CA ALA A 96 14.03 -18.26 -16.88
C ALA A 96 13.52 -19.58 -17.52
N GLY A 97 12.32 -19.58 -18.12
CA GLY A 97 11.75 -20.73 -18.82
C GLY A 97 11.07 -21.77 -17.93
N MET A 98 10.88 -21.50 -16.64
CA MET A 98 10.25 -22.47 -15.72
C MET A 98 8.72 -22.40 -15.83
N ALA A 99 8.08 -23.58 -15.91
CA ALA A 99 6.63 -23.74 -16.01
C ALA A 99 5.90 -23.54 -14.66
N VAL A 100 6.08 -22.37 -14.06
CA VAL A 100 5.41 -21.98 -12.80
C VAL A 100 4.28 -21.00 -13.06
N GLN A 101 3.18 -21.16 -12.33
CA GLN A 101 2.07 -20.22 -12.34
C GLN A 101 2.37 -19.06 -11.39
N ARG A 102 2.85 -19.39 -10.19
CA ARG A 102 3.07 -18.40 -9.13
C ARG A 102 4.10 -18.87 -8.11
N VAL A 103 4.90 -17.93 -7.61
CA VAL A 103 5.90 -18.12 -6.56
C VAL A 103 5.57 -17.14 -5.45
N GLU A 104 5.41 -17.62 -4.22
CA GLU A 104 5.18 -16.77 -3.04
C GLU A 104 6.26 -17.02 -1.98
N ARG A 105 6.55 -16.01 -1.16
CA ARG A 105 7.51 -16.09 -0.06
C ARG A 105 6.83 -15.89 1.28
N GLY A 106 7.13 -16.79 2.21
CA GLY A 106 6.87 -16.62 3.64
C GLY A 106 8.13 -16.76 4.47
N THR A 107 7.94 -16.82 5.77
CA THR A 107 8.98 -17.06 6.77
C THR A 107 8.50 -18.14 7.72
N ARG A 108 9.28 -19.22 7.86
CA ARG A 108 9.12 -20.19 8.95
C ARG A 108 9.84 -19.65 10.18
N ILE A 109 9.21 -19.73 11.34
CA ILE A 109 9.79 -19.41 12.64
C ILE A 109 9.58 -20.62 13.54
N ASP A 110 10.67 -21.19 14.04
CA ASP A 110 10.64 -22.29 14.99
C ASP A 110 10.78 -21.73 16.41
N LEU A 111 9.89 -22.19 17.29
CA LEU A 111 9.71 -21.65 18.63
C LEU A 111 9.80 -22.77 19.66
N ALA A 112 10.72 -22.66 20.62
CA ALA A 112 10.71 -23.47 21.84
C ALA A 112 9.90 -22.75 22.93
N GLY A 113 9.32 -23.52 23.86
CA GLY A 113 8.54 -22.95 24.96
C GLY A 113 7.20 -22.35 24.50
N TRP A 114 6.59 -22.91 23.44
CA TRP A 114 5.28 -22.47 22.98
C TRP A 114 4.22 -22.64 24.10
N PRO A 115 3.49 -21.58 24.50
CA PRO A 115 2.57 -21.65 25.63
C PRO A 115 1.45 -22.67 25.45
N SER A 116 1.03 -23.35 26.52
CA SER A 116 -0.17 -24.19 26.52
C SER A 116 -1.47 -23.37 26.60
N ASP A 117 -1.43 -22.20 27.25
CA ASP A 117 -2.58 -21.31 27.41
C ASP A 117 -2.97 -20.64 26.07
N PRO A 118 -4.20 -20.85 25.57
CA PRO A 118 -4.69 -20.21 24.34
C PRO A 118 -4.62 -18.68 24.34
N ALA A 119 -4.80 -18.02 25.49
CA ALA A 119 -4.73 -16.56 25.57
C ALA A 119 -3.30 -16.04 25.30
N LEU A 120 -2.31 -16.70 25.91
CA LEU A 120 -0.89 -16.41 25.65
C LEU A 120 -0.50 -16.76 24.21
N GLN A 121 -1.00 -17.88 23.66
CA GLN A 121 -0.77 -18.22 22.25
C GLN A 121 -1.27 -17.12 21.31
N ALA A 122 -2.46 -16.57 21.55
CA ALA A 122 -3.02 -15.50 20.74
C ALA A 122 -2.20 -14.20 20.85
N ALA A 123 -1.70 -13.89 22.05
CA ALA A 123 -0.85 -12.71 22.28
C ALA A 123 0.52 -12.86 21.59
N VAL A 124 1.15 -14.04 21.67
CA VAL A 124 2.38 -14.38 20.94
C VAL A 124 2.16 -14.29 19.43
N ALA A 125 1.08 -14.88 18.92
CA ALA A 125 0.76 -14.88 17.49
C ALA A 125 0.67 -13.46 16.90
N ARG A 126 0.11 -12.51 17.64
CA ARG A 126 0.02 -11.09 17.25
C ARG A 126 1.39 -10.41 17.10
N LEU A 127 2.43 -10.89 17.78
CA LEU A 127 3.78 -10.34 17.66
C LEU A 127 4.60 -10.95 16.51
N LEU A 128 4.18 -12.10 15.99
CA LEU A 128 4.91 -12.82 14.93
C LEU A 128 4.65 -12.28 13.52
N HIS A 129 3.54 -11.56 13.31
CA HIS A 129 3.14 -11.08 11.99
C HIS A 129 2.36 -9.76 12.06
N ASP A 130 2.32 -9.05 10.94
CA ASP A 130 1.42 -7.92 10.75
C ASP A 130 0.00 -8.41 10.40
N PRO A 131 -1.02 -8.20 11.25
CA PRO A 131 -2.37 -8.70 11.00
C PRO A 131 -3.07 -8.02 9.81
N MET A 132 -2.58 -6.88 9.34
CA MET A 132 -3.16 -6.17 8.21
C MET A 132 -2.72 -6.80 6.88
N THR A 133 -1.46 -7.23 6.79
CA THR A 133 -0.83 -7.66 5.52
C THR A 133 -0.39 -9.12 5.49
N GLN A 134 -0.37 -9.80 6.62
CA GLN A 134 0.13 -11.17 6.75
C GLN A 134 -0.90 -12.12 7.37
N SER A 135 -0.62 -13.41 7.31
CA SER A 135 -1.33 -14.47 8.03
C SER A 135 -0.31 -15.39 8.69
N LEU A 136 -0.67 -15.90 9.87
CA LEU A 136 0.13 -16.87 10.61
C LEU A 136 -0.49 -18.25 10.45
N LEU A 137 0.24 -19.17 9.83
CA LEU A 137 -0.19 -20.56 9.63
C LEU A 137 0.43 -21.46 10.70
N ALA A 138 -0.34 -22.46 11.13
CA ALA A 138 0.09 -23.43 12.12
C ALA A 138 1.02 -24.50 11.52
N ASP A 139 0.83 -24.81 10.23
CA ASP A 139 1.60 -25.82 9.51
C ASP A 139 1.81 -25.42 8.04
N ILE A 140 2.69 -26.14 7.36
CA ILE A 140 3.08 -25.88 5.98
C ILE A 140 1.98 -26.28 4.97
N ALA A 141 1.10 -27.21 5.32
CA ALA A 141 0.04 -27.69 4.43
C ALA A 141 -1.03 -26.61 4.22
N GLN A 142 -1.29 -25.80 5.24
CA GLN A 142 -2.16 -24.62 5.16
C GLN A 142 -1.68 -23.59 4.11
N ALA A 143 -0.39 -23.57 3.76
CA ALA A 143 0.13 -22.64 2.76
C ALA A 143 -0.42 -22.88 1.35
N ARG A 144 -1.08 -24.03 1.10
CA ARG A 144 -1.86 -24.25 -0.13
C ARG A 144 -2.90 -23.15 -0.34
N ALA A 145 -3.48 -22.64 0.74
CA ALA A 145 -4.50 -21.58 0.70
C ALA A 145 -3.98 -20.25 0.13
N LEU A 146 -2.65 -20.07 0.03
CA LEU A 146 -2.09 -18.94 -0.70
C LEU A 146 -2.64 -18.93 -2.13
N PHE A 147 -2.74 -20.09 -2.76
CA PHE A 147 -3.06 -20.28 -4.18
C PHE A 147 -4.56 -20.44 -4.46
N ASP A 148 -5.39 -20.37 -3.42
CA ASP A 148 -6.83 -20.46 -3.57
C ASP A 148 -7.35 -19.25 -4.36
N SER A 149 -8.08 -19.54 -5.43
CA SER A 149 -8.78 -18.55 -6.23
C SER A 149 -10.27 -18.78 -6.07
N PRO A 150 -11.02 -17.84 -5.46
CA PRO A 150 -12.46 -17.99 -5.32
C PRO A 150 -13.12 -17.98 -6.71
N ALA A 151 -14.21 -18.74 -6.86
CA ALA A 151 -15.02 -18.71 -8.08
C ALA A 151 -15.54 -17.28 -8.33
N ARG A 152 -15.63 -16.90 -9.61
CA ARG A 152 -16.21 -15.61 -10.03
C ARG A 152 -17.65 -15.53 -9.53
N LYS A 153 -17.96 -14.47 -8.77
CA LYS A 153 -19.33 -14.18 -8.31
C LYS A 153 -20.15 -13.54 -9.45
N PRO A 154 -21.47 -13.81 -9.52
CA PRO A 154 -22.36 -13.14 -10.49
C PRO A 154 -22.53 -11.66 -10.14
N LEU A 155 -22.87 -10.85 -11.15
CA LEU A 155 -23.27 -9.46 -10.97
C LEU A 155 -24.58 -9.40 -10.18
N GLN A 156 -24.65 -8.56 -9.14
CA GLN A 156 -25.87 -8.39 -8.36
C GLN A 156 -26.71 -7.22 -8.88
N ARG A 157 -28.02 -7.44 -9.08
CA ARG A 157 -29.00 -6.37 -9.32
C ARG A 157 -29.65 -5.95 -8.00
N ILE A 158 -29.77 -4.65 -7.78
CA ILE A 158 -30.27 -4.05 -6.54
C ILE A 158 -31.61 -3.38 -6.85
N ALA A 159 -32.68 -3.89 -6.25
CA ALA A 159 -34.01 -3.30 -6.39
C ALA A 159 -34.00 -1.82 -5.95
N LEU A 160 -34.70 -0.96 -6.67
CA LEU A 160 -34.83 0.48 -6.30
C LEU A 160 -35.39 0.71 -4.90
N ALA A 161 -36.17 -0.24 -4.38
CA ALA A 161 -36.70 -0.21 -3.02
C ALA A 161 -35.69 -0.61 -1.93
N ASP A 162 -34.52 -1.16 -2.29
CA ASP A 162 -33.48 -1.62 -1.36
C ASP A 162 -32.18 -0.79 -1.47
N LEU A 163 -32.24 0.44 -1.98
CA LEU A 163 -31.04 1.28 -2.13
C LEU A 163 -30.41 1.64 -0.77
N GLU A 164 -31.22 1.87 0.26
CA GLU A 164 -30.77 2.13 1.63
C GLU A 164 -30.09 0.89 2.25
N GLY A 165 -30.65 -0.30 2.00
CA GLY A 165 -30.08 -1.56 2.43
C GLY A 165 -28.76 -1.84 1.74
N ALA A 166 -28.69 -1.61 0.43
CA ALA A 166 -27.47 -1.69 -0.34
C ALA A 166 -26.41 -0.67 0.11
N ASN A 167 -26.78 0.57 0.40
CA ASN A 167 -25.88 1.61 0.92
C ASN A 167 -25.16 1.14 2.19
N LYS A 168 -25.91 0.58 3.16
CA LYS A 168 -25.34 0.04 4.41
C LYS A 168 -24.49 -1.21 4.17
N ARG A 169 -24.99 -2.17 3.38
CA ARG A 169 -24.33 -3.46 3.14
C ARG A 169 -23.03 -3.33 2.37
N LEU A 170 -23.01 -2.45 1.36
CA LEU A 170 -21.86 -2.22 0.48
C LEU A 170 -20.94 -1.10 0.99
N GLY A 171 -21.36 -0.35 2.01
CA GLY A 171 -20.56 0.75 2.58
C GLY A 171 -20.41 1.93 1.61
N LEU A 172 -21.46 2.29 0.88
CA LEU A 172 -21.41 3.32 -0.17
C LEU A 172 -21.35 4.75 0.38
N ALA A 173 -21.75 4.94 1.64
CA ALA A 173 -21.79 6.23 2.33
C ALA A 173 -22.55 7.33 1.55
N LEU A 174 -23.61 6.94 0.84
CA LEU A 174 -24.47 7.85 0.09
C LEU A 174 -25.34 8.69 1.02
N ALA A 175 -25.46 9.96 0.71
CA ALA A 175 -26.43 10.87 1.34
C ALA A 175 -27.86 10.60 0.82
N GLU A 176 -28.86 11.13 1.52
CA GLU A 176 -30.27 10.91 1.19
C GLU A 176 -30.65 11.45 -0.20
N ASP A 177 -30.14 12.62 -0.56
CA ASP A 177 -30.32 13.23 -1.88
C ASP A 177 -29.64 12.43 -3.00
N GLU A 178 -28.48 11.83 -2.73
CA GLU A 178 -27.78 10.94 -3.67
C GLU A 178 -28.56 9.63 -3.90
N ILE A 179 -29.17 9.07 -2.85
CA ILE A 179 -30.05 7.89 -2.97
C ILE A 179 -31.28 8.23 -3.79
N GLU A 180 -31.93 9.37 -3.52
CA GLU A 180 -33.11 9.80 -4.27
C GLU A 180 -32.77 10.09 -5.74
N TYR A 181 -31.62 10.71 -6.00
CA TYR A 181 -31.11 10.89 -7.36
C TYR A 181 -30.98 9.55 -8.09
N LEU A 182 -30.37 8.54 -7.47
CA LEU A 182 -30.22 7.22 -8.07
C LEU A 182 -31.59 6.56 -8.32
N ARG A 183 -32.50 6.64 -7.35
CA ARG A 183 -33.87 6.10 -7.47
C ARG A 183 -34.59 6.72 -8.67
N GLN A 184 -34.55 8.04 -8.80
CA GLN A 184 -35.14 8.74 -9.93
C GLN A 184 -34.53 8.28 -11.26
N ARG A 185 -33.19 8.30 -11.38
CA ARG A 185 -32.51 8.00 -12.66
C ARG A 185 -32.72 6.57 -13.10
N TYR A 186 -32.64 5.60 -12.19
CA TYR A 186 -32.88 4.21 -12.54
C TYR A 186 -34.36 3.88 -12.75
N GLY A 187 -35.27 4.60 -12.07
CA GLY A 187 -36.70 4.58 -12.37
C GLY A 187 -37.01 5.02 -13.80
N GLU A 188 -36.41 6.12 -14.26
CA GLU A 188 -36.52 6.61 -15.65
C GLU A 188 -35.93 5.61 -16.67
N LEU A 189 -34.82 4.94 -16.32
CA LEU A 189 -34.20 3.91 -17.16
C LEU A 189 -35.00 2.60 -17.21
N GLY A 190 -36.00 2.43 -16.34
CA GLY A 190 -36.84 1.22 -16.29
C GLY A 190 -36.08 -0.04 -15.89
N ARG A 191 -34.98 0.08 -15.14
CA ARG A 191 -34.17 -1.07 -14.69
C ARG A 191 -33.50 -0.83 -13.34
N ASP A 192 -33.23 -1.93 -12.65
CA ASP A 192 -32.44 -1.90 -11.41
C ASP A 192 -30.94 -1.63 -11.69
N PRO A 193 -30.27 -0.83 -10.84
CA PRO A 193 -28.82 -0.70 -10.86
C PRO A 193 -28.16 -2.03 -10.48
N SER A 194 -26.94 -2.22 -10.97
CA SER A 194 -26.03 -3.22 -10.43
C SER A 194 -25.26 -2.68 -9.23
N ASP A 195 -24.79 -3.60 -8.38
CA ASP A 195 -23.86 -3.31 -7.28
C ASP A 195 -22.61 -2.54 -7.76
N VAL A 196 -22.05 -2.89 -8.92
CA VAL A 196 -20.90 -2.22 -9.52
C VAL A 196 -21.23 -0.79 -9.96
N GLU A 197 -22.41 -0.56 -10.55
CA GLU A 197 -22.85 0.80 -10.93
C GLU A 197 -23.03 1.70 -9.70
N LEU A 198 -23.59 1.17 -8.62
CA LEU A 198 -23.75 1.91 -7.35
C LEU A 198 -22.38 2.21 -6.71
N MET A 199 -21.47 1.24 -6.68
CA MET A 199 -20.11 1.43 -6.18
C MET A 199 -19.38 2.50 -6.99
N MET A 200 -19.45 2.46 -8.32
CA MET A 200 -18.87 3.48 -9.19
C MET A 200 -19.42 4.88 -8.85
N PHE A 201 -20.74 5.02 -8.74
CA PHE A 201 -21.37 6.30 -8.42
C PHE A 201 -20.93 6.83 -7.05
N ALA A 202 -20.91 5.95 -6.03
CA ALA A 202 -20.50 6.30 -4.67
C ALA A 202 -19.05 6.79 -4.61
N GLN A 203 -18.12 6.07 -5.26
CA GLN A 203 -16.72 6.48 -5.30
C GLN A 203 -16.55 7.84 -6.00
N ALA A 204 -17.21 8.04 -7.15
CA ALA A 204 -17.12 9.29 -7.91
C ALA A 204 -17.71 10.51 -7.18
N ASN A 205 -18.72 10.30 -6.33
CA ASN A 205 -19.40 11.36 -5.57
C ASN A 205 -18.94 11.45 -4.10
N SER A 206 -17.92 10.70 -3.71
CA SER A 206 -17.29 10.86 -2.39
C SER A 206 -16.72 12.27 -2.20
N GLU A 207 -16.57 12.71 -0.94
CA GLU A 207 -15.95 13.99 -0.62
C GLU A 207 -14.56 14.12 -1.25
N HIS A 208 -13.75 13.07 -1.12
CA HIS A 208 -12.38 12.99 -1.66
C HIS A 208 -12.32 13.18 -3.17
N CYS A 209 -13.27 12.62 -3.94
CA CYS A 209 -13.27 12.74 -5.40
C CYS A 209 -13.91 14.05 -5.89
N ARG A 210 -15.02 14.46 -5.27
CA ARG A 210 -15.82 15.59 -5.74
C ARG A 210 -15.40 16.94 -5.16
N HIS A 211 -14.58 16.92 -4.10
CA HIS A 211 -14.12 18.12 -3.39
C HIS A 211 -15.30 19.03 -3.01
N LYS A 212 -16.35 18.43 -2.40
CA LYS A 212 -17.63 19.12 -2.10
C LYS A 212 -17.40 20.37 -1.24
N ILE A 213 -16.60 20.26 -0.18
CA ILE A 213 -16.29 21.36 0.75
C ILE A 213 -15.58 22.51 0.03
N PHE A 214 -14.60 22.20 -0.82
CA PHE A 214 -13.84 23.22 -1.56
C PHE A 214 -14.69 24.00 -2.58
N ASN A 215 -15.76 23.39 -3.08
CA ASN A 215 -16.69 23.99 -4.03
C ASN A 215 -17.96 24.57 -3.37
N ALA A 216 -18.15 24.36 -2.06
CA ALA A 216 -19.32 24.82 -1.35
C ALA A 216 -19.44 26.35 -1.32
N SER A 217 -20.69 26.82 -1.21
CA SER A 217 -21.00 28.17 -0.73
C SER A 217 -20.84 28.24 0.79
N TRP A 218 -20.38 29.39 1.30
CA TRP A 218 -20.11 29.58 2.73
C TRP A 218 -20.93 30.74 3.29
N THR A 219 -21.38 30.57 4.53
CA THR A 219 -21.92 31.65 5.38
C THR A 219 -21.13 31.64 6.68
N ILE A 220 -20.47 32.76 7.00
CA ILE A 220 -19.62 32.91 8.19
C ILE A 220 -20.19 34.04 9.01
N ASP A 221 -20.47 33.79 10.29
CA ASP A 221 -21.08 34.76 11.22
C ASP A 221 -22.35 35.44 10.66
N GLY A 222 -23.19 34.65 9.96
CA GLY A 222 -24.42 35.12 9.33
C GLY A 222 -24.24 35.84 7.99
N GLN A 223 -23.00 36.04 7.52
CA GLN A 223 -22.69 36.74 6.27
C GLN A 223 -22.37 35.75 5.14
N ALA A 224 -23.10 35.83 4.03
CA ALA A 224 -22.83 35.03 2.84
C ALA A 224 -21.49 35.44 2.20
N GLN A 225 -20.69 34.46 1.81
CA GLN A 225 -19.38 34.66 1.20
C GLN A 225 -19.46 34.53 -0.32
N GLU A 226 -18.79 35.43 -1.05
CA GLU A 226 -18.86 35.50 -2.52
C GLU A 226 -18.11 34.36 -3.25
N ARG A 227 -17.12 33.77 -2.59
CA ARG A 227 -16.19 32.81 -3.20
C ARG A 227 -16.14 31.52 -2.39
N SER A 228 -16.15 30.39 -3.09
CA SER A 228 -15.76 29.11 -2.50
C SER A 228 -14.25 29.10 -2.22
N LEU A 229 -13.80 28.13 -1.40
CA LEU A 229 -12.37 27.94 -1.14
C LEU A 229 -11.58 27.76 -2.44
N PHE A 230 -12.09 26.94 -3.37
CA PHE A 230 -11.41 26.73 -4.66
C PHE A 230 -11.38 27.98 -5.52
N ARG A 231 -12.41 28.82 -5.48
CA ARG A 231 -12.42 30.10 -6.19
C ARG A 231 -11.44 31.10 -5.59
N MET A 232 -11.22 31.08 -4.27
CA MET A 232 -10.15 31.85 -3.63
C MET A 232 -8.76 31.39 -4.09
N ILE A 233 -8.55 30.08 -4.23
CA ILE A 233 -7.29 29.54 -4.79
C ILE A 233 -7.12 29.96 -6.26
N LYS A 234 -8.14 29.82 -7.11
CA LYS A 234 -8.07 30.25 -8.52
C LYS A 234 -7.79 31.75 -8.67
N ASN A 235 -8.19 32.56 -7.69
CA ASN A 235 -7.90 33.99 -7.71
C ASN A 235 -6.39 34.28 -7.70
N THR A 236 -5.55 33.45 -7.07
CA THR A 236 -4.09 33.67 -7.09
C THR A 236 -3.54 33.60 -8.51
N HIS A 237 -3.95 32.60 -9.29
CA HIS A 237 -3.59 32.46 -10.69
C HIS A 237 -4.18 33.59 -11.55
N GLN A 238 -5.42 34.03 -11.28
CA GLN A 238 -6.02 35.16 -11.99
C GLN A 238 -5.24 36.47 -11.80
N GLN A 239 -4.71 36.71 -10.59
CA GLN A 239 -3.92 37.91 -10.30
C GLN A 239 -2.46 37.79 -10.77
N THR A 240 -1.92 36.57 -10.83
CA THR A 240 -0.51 36.33 -11.15
C THR A 240 -0.37 35.12 -12.09
N PRO A 241 -0.73 35.26 -13.38
CA PRO A 241 -0.73 34.14 -14.32
C PRO A 241 0.63 33.86 -14.95
N GLN A 242 1.65 34.70 -14.71
CA GLN A 242 2.95 34.64 -15.36
C GLN A 242 3.57 33.23 -15.23
N HIS A 243 4.21 32.76 -16.29
CA HIS A 243 4.90 31.47 -16.41
C HIS A 243 4.02 30.22 -16.23
N THR A 244 2.71 30.35 -15.98
CA THR A 244 1.82 29.19 -15.88
C THR A 244 1.40 28.73 -17.27
N LEU A 245 1.70 27.47 -17.61
CA LEU A 245 1.28 26.84 -18.87
C LEU A 245 0.00 26.01 -18.71
N SER A 246 -0.22 25.41 -17.52
CA SER A 246 -1.43 24.67 -17.18
C SER A 246 -1.71 24.75 -15.69
N ALA A 247 -2.95 25.05 -15.31
CA ALA A 247 -3.43 25.02 -13.93
C ALA A 247 -4.91 24.60 -13.89
N TYR A 248 -5.26 23.71 -12.95
CA TYR A 248 -6.64 23.25 -12.70
C TYR A 248 -7.34 22.51 -13.84
N SER A 249 -6.60 22.04 -14.84
CA SER A 249 -7.13 21.34 -16.03
C SER A 249 -6.44 20.00 -16.30
N ASP A 250 -5.61 19.53 -15.36
CA ASP A 250 -4.84 18.30 -15.46
C ASP A 250 -4.48 17.80 -14.05
N ASN A 251 -3.85 16.63 -13.96
CA ASN A 251 -3.43 16.00 -12.70
C ASN A 251 -2.24 16.69 -12.03
N ALA A 252 -1.52 17.56 -12.73
CA ALA A 252 -0.46 18.42 -12.21
C ALA A 252 -0.51 19.81 -12.86
N ALA A 253 0.05 20.81 -12.17
CA ALA A 253 0.29 22.12 -12.78
C ALA A 253 1.57 22.10 -13.62
N VAL A 254 1.62 22.88 -14.70
CA VAL A 254 2.79 22.99 -15.58
C VAL A 254 3.25 24.44 -15.63
N ILE A 255 4.55 24.63 -15.39
CA ILE A 255 5.20 25.93 -15.31
C ILE A 255 6.29 25.98 -16.38
N GLU A 256 6.40 27.14 -17.03
CA GLU A 256 7.48 27.47 -17.95
C GLU A 256 8.84 27.32 -17.27
N GLY A 257 9.79 26.68 -17.97
CA GLY A 257 11.16 26.52 -17.51
C GLY A 257 12.15 27.11 -18.51
N GLU A 258 13.43 27.06 -18.15
CA GLU A 258 14.50 27.52 -19.01
C GLU A 258 14.66 26.65 -20.27
N PRO A 259 15.07 27.22 -21.42
CA PRO A 259 15.40 26.43 -22.59
C PRO A 259 16.44 25.35 -22.28
N ALA A 260 16.17 24.12 -22.71
CA ALA A 260 17.02 22.97 -22.37
C ALA A 260 17.09 21.95 -23.51
N ALA A 261 18.20 21.21 -23.55
CA ALA A 261 18.37 20.04 -24.40
C ALA A 261 18.03 18.77 -23.60
N ARG A 262 17.12 17.92 -24.11
CA ARG A 262 16.86 16.61 -23.51
C ARG A 262 17.91 15.59 -23.96
N TYR A 263 18.36 14.75 -23.03
CA TYR A 263 19.27 13.63 -23.31
C TYR A 263 18.52 12.30 -23.17
N ARG A 264 18.33 11.59 -24.28
CA ARG A 264 17.58 10.32 -24.33
C ARG A 264 17.98 9.48 -25.54
N PRO A 265 17.70 8.16 -25.56
CA PRO A 265 18.00 7.33 -26.72
C PRO A 265 17.15 7.74 -27.92
N ASP A 266 17.78 7.70 -29.09
CA ASP A 266 17.08 7.81 -30.37
C ASP A 266 16.12 6.64 -30.57
N PRO A 267 14.83 6.88 -30.91
CA PRO A 267 13.91 5.78 -31.17
C PRO A 267 14.32 4.88 -32.36
N ALA A 268 15.04 5.41 -33.36
CA ALA A 268 15.44 4.64 -34.53
C ALA A 268 16.76 3.87 -34.32
N SER A 269 17.78 4.52 -33.75
CA SER A 269 19.13 3.94 -33.59
C SER A 269 19.43 3.40 -32.20
N GLY A 270 18.62 3.69 -31.19
CA GLY A 270 18.88 3.33 -29.79
C GLY A 270 20.05 4.08 -29.15
N ARG A 271 20.77 4.93 -29.90
CA ARG A 271 21.93 5.67 -29.40
C ARG A 271 21.48 6.91 -28.62
N TYR A 272 22.08 7.11 -27.45
CA TYR A 272 21.86 8.34 -26.68
C TYR A 272 22.43 9.55 -27.41
N ARG A 273 21.64 10.64 -27.46
CA ARG A 273 22.07 11.95 -27.95
C ARG A 273 21.45 13.07 -27.15
N SER A 274 22.09 14.23 -27.19
CA SER A 274 21.45 15.49 -26.79
C SER A 274 20.61 16.01 -27.96
N GLU A 275 19.37 16.37 -27.67
CA GLU A 275 18.47 17.04 -28.62
C GLU A 275 18.81 18.52 -28.75
N ALA A 276 18.19 19.20 -29.72
CA ALA A 276 18.29 20.65 -29.83
C ALA A 276 17.73 21.34 -28.57
N VAL A 277 18.32 22.49 -28.23
CA VAL A 277 17.80 23.33 -27.14
C VAL A 277 16.45 23.92 -27.58
N VAL A 278 15.41 23.66 -26.80
CA VAL A 278 14.05 24.14 -27.04
C VAL A 278 13.46 24.71 -25.74
N PRO A 279 12.41 25.54 -25.80
CA PRO A 279 11.65 25.94 -24.61
C PRO A 279 11.26 24.71 -23.80
N SER A 280 11.42 24.77 -22.48
CA SER A 280 11.13 23.66 -21.59
C SER A 280 10.10 24.05 -20.55
N ALA A 281 9.61 23.05 -19.82
CA ALA A 281 8.64 23.20 -18.77
C ALA A 281 8.88 22.13 -17.71
N PHE A 282 8.38 22.39 -16.50
CA PHE A 282 8.36 21.41 -15.43
C PHE A 282 6.96 21.37 -14.80
N GLN A 283 6.62 20.19 -14.30
CA GLN A 283 5.35 19.95 -13.62
C GLN A 283 5.56 19.95 -12.11
N ILE A 284 4.51 20.33 -11.38
CA ILE A 284 4.47 20.24 -9.92
C ILE A 284 3.16 19.61 -9.46
N LYS A 285 3.26 18.67 -8.53
CA LYS A 285 2.14 18.01 -7.86
C LYS A 285 2.56 17.63 -6.45
N VAL A 286 1.60 17.64 -5.54
CA VAL A 286 1.73 17.11 -4.18
C VAL A 286 0.44 16.39 -3.85
N GLU A 287 0.54 15.18 -3.30
CA GLU A 287 -0.59 14.43 -2.76
C GLU A 287 -0.39 14.09 -1.29
N THR A 288 -1.47 13.65 -0.65
CA THR A 288 -1.43 13.12 0.71
C THR A 288 -2.06 11.72 0.74
N HIS A 289 -1.66 10.89 1.70
CA HIS A 289 -2.20 9.53 1.82
C HIS A 289 -2.47 9.16 3.27
N ASN A 290 -3.20 10.04 3.96
CA ASN A 290 -3.28 10.09 5.42
C ASN A 290 -3.98 8.85 6.02
N HIS A 291 -5.23 8.58 5.60
CA HIS A 291 -6.03 7.51 6.18
C HIS A 291 -5.40 6.12 5.97
N PRO A 292 -4.93 5.73 4.75
CA PRO A 292 -4.25 4.45 4.56
C PRO A 292 -2.96 4.34 5.38
N THR A 293 -2.18 5.41 5.51
CA THR A 293 -0.94 5.43 6.31
C THR A 293 -1.24 5.25 7.80
N ALA A 294 -2.37 5.77 8.30
CA ALA A 294 -2.81 5.54 9.67
C ALA A 294 -3.21 4.08 9.95
N ILE A 295 -3.51 3.27 8.92
CA ILE A 295 -3.88 1.85 9.06
C ILE A 295 -2.68 0.93 8.82
N ALA A 296 -1.94 1.14 7.74
CA ALA A 296 -0.78 0.36 7.35
C ALA A 296 0.31 1.31 6.79
N PRO A 297 1.24 1.80 7.63
CA PRO A 297 2.10 2.92 7.26
C PRO A 297 2.98 2.68 6.05
N PHE A 298 3.65 1.51 5.97
CA PHE A 298 4.54 1.20 4.85
C PHE A 298 3.80 1.23 3.49
N PRO A 299 2.75 0.42 3.25
CA PRO A 299 2.05 0.47 1.97
C PRO A 299 1.35 1.81 1.76
N GLY A 300 0.80 2.44 2.80
CA GLY A 300 0.15 3.76 2.67
C GLY A 300 1.10 4.85 2.16
N ALA A 301 2.28 4.98 2.75
CA ALA A 301 3.28 5.94 2.28
C ALA A 301 3.83 5.57 0.89
N SER A 302 4.03 4.27 0.63
CA SER A 302 4.52 3.77 -0.66
C SER A 302 3.55 4.10 -1.80
N THR A 303 2.25 3.82 -1.63
CA THR A 303 1.24 4.12 -2.64
C THR A 303 0.92 5.61 -2.73
N GLY A 304 1.14 6.38 -1.66
CA GLY A 304 1.11 7.84 -1.70
C GLY A 304 2.15 8.39 -2.68
N ALA A 305 3.41 7.96 -2.56
CA ALA A 305 4.46 8.33 -3.51
C ALA A 305 4.16 7.80 -4.93
N GLY A 306 3.69 6.56 -5.03
CA GLY A 306 3.37 5.96 -6.32
C GLY A 306 2.18 6.57 -7.05
N GLY A 307 1.16 7.06 -6.33
CA GLY A 307 0.02 7.78 -6.89
C GLY A 307 0.46 9.09 -7.53
N GLU A 308 1.17 9.89 -6.74
CA GLU A 308 1.69 11.19 -7.16
C GLU A 308 2.65 11.07 -8.37
N ILE A 309 3.54 10.07 -8.38
CA ILE A 309 4.41 9.76 -9.53
C ILE A 309 3.60 9.44 -10.80
N ARG A 310 2.44 8.78 -10.69
CA ARG A 310 1.59 8.48 -11.86
C ARG A 310 0.94 9.74 -12.41
N ASP A 311 0.52 10.67 -11.56
CA ASP A 311 -0.04 11.95 -11.99
C ASP A 311 0.99 12.76 -12.78
N GLU A 312 2.22 12.80 -12.27
CA GLU A 312 3.36 13.38 -12.98
C GLU A 312 3.58 12.72 -14.35
N GLY A 313 3.53 11.38 -14.45
CA GLY A 313 3.69 10.67 -15.71
C GLY A 313 2.53 10.89 -16.69
N ALA A 314 1.32 11.08 -16.16
CA ALA A 314 0.08 11.23 -16.92
C ALA A 314 -0.24 12.67 -17.34
N THR A 315 0.55 13.65 -16.89
CA THR A 315 0.33 15.07 -17.23
C THR A 315 0.47 15.30 -18.75
N GLY A 316 -0.50 16.00 -19.33
CA GLY A 316 -0.60 16.30 -20.75
C GLY A 316 -0.67 15.05 -21.62
N ARG A 317 0.37 14.81 -22.42
CA ARG A 317 0.50 13.64 -23.30
C ARG A 317 1.66 12.74 -22.89
N GLY A 318 2.14 12.88 -21.65
CA GLY A 318 3.28 12.17 -21.10
C GLY A 318 4.26 13.12 -20.42
N GLY A 319 4.34 13.02 -19.11
CA GLY A 319 5.35 13.69 -18.28
C GLY A 319 6.50 12.74 -17.91
N LYS A 320 7.57 13.31 -17.34
CA LYS A 320 8.70 12.52 -16.82
C LYS A 320 9.04 13.00 -15.40
N PRO A 321 8.71 12.20 -14.36
CA PRO A 321 9.06 12.52 -12.99
C PRO A 321 10.57 12.75 -12.82
N LYS A 322 10.94 13.74 -12.01
CA LYS A 322 12.35 14.16 -11.84
C LYS A 322 12.83 14.11 -10.40
N ALA A 323 12.10 14.72 -9.47
CA ALA A 323 12.46 14.76 -8.05
C ALA A 323 11.21 14.82 -7.18
N GLY A 324 11.25 14.17 -6.03
CA GLY A 324 10.17 14.16 -5.06
C GLY A 324 10.49 14.98 -3.79
N LEU A 325 9.45 15.18 -2.99
CA LEU A 325 9.53 15.63 -1.60
C LEU A 325 8.70 14.70 -0.71
N THR A 326 8.94 14.70 0.61
CA THR A 326 8.16 13.89 1.56
C THR A 326 7.86 14.63 2.86
N GLY A 327 6.61 14.55 3.32
CA GLY A 327 6.16 15.22 4.53
C GLY A 327 5.44 14.28 5.49
N PHE A 328 5.75 14.36 6.78
CA PHE A 328 5.03 13.65 7.84
C PHE A 328 4.63 14.58 8.99
N SER A 329 3.35 14.53 9.37
CA SER A 329 2.85 15.08 10.63
C SER A 329 2.22 13.96 11.45
N VAL A 330 2.68 13.76 12.68
CA VAL A 330 2.19 12.70 13.58
C VAL A 330 2.02 13.23 15.00
N SER A 331 1.35 12.48 15.87
CA SER A 331 1.33 12.75 17.31
C SER A 331 2.71 12.50 17.95
N HIS A 332 2.84 12.76 19.25
CA HIS A 332 4.07 12.47 19.98
C HIS A 332 4.49 11.01 19.86
N LEU A 333 5.78 10.79 19.61
CA LEU A 333 6.34 9.48 19.27
C LEU A 333 6.31 8.53 20.47
N ARG A 334 6.52 9.04 21.68
CA ARG A 334 6.56 8.25 22.93
C ARG A 334 7.52 7.06 22.78
N ILE A 335 8.76 7.36 22.39
CA ILE A 335 9.81 6.33 22.22
C ILE A 335 10.06 5.68 23.59
N PRO A 336 9.88 4.36 23.76
CA PRO A 336 9.89 3.72 25.08
C PRO A 336 11.16 3.97 25.92
N THR A 337 12.32 4.07 25.25
CA THR A 337 13.62 4.29 25.89
C THR A 337 14.02 5.76 25.94
N LEU A 338 13.18 6.68 25.45
CA LEU A 338 13.48 8.10 25.34
C LEU A 338 12.20 8.95 25.54
N PRO A 339 11.55 8.86 26.72
CA PRO A 339 10.38 9.67 27.01
C PRO A 339 10.76 11.15 27.11
N GLN A 340 9.91 12.03 26.57
CA GLN A 340 10.10 13.48 26.69
C GLN A 340 9.08 14.10 27.66
N PRO A 341 9.44 15.18 28.40
CA PRO A 341 8.59 15.74 29.46
C PRO A 341 7.26 16.33 28.97
N TRP A 342 7.12 16.62 27.68
CA TRP A 342 5.88 17.11 27.07
C TRP A 342 4.97 15.97 26.58
N GLU A 343 5.41 14.72 26.59
CA GLU A 343 4.63 13.59 26.08
C GLU A 343 3.69 13.03 27.15
N ALA A 344 2.48 13.55 27.22
CA ALA A 344 1.45 13.01 28.11
C ALA A 344 1.01 11.59 27.69
N PRO A 345 0.63 10.72 28.64
CA PRO A 345 -0.03 9.44 28.31
C PRO A 345 -1.31 9.65 27.51
N ARG A 346 -1.53 8.82 26.48
CA ARG A 346 -2.74 8.89 25.63
C ARG A 346 -3.24 7.50 25.28
N ALA A 347 -4.56 7.33 25.29
CA ALA A 347 -5.21 6.14 24.75
C ALA A 347 -5.04 6.10 23.22
N LEU A 348 -4.48 5.00 22.72
CA LEU A 348 -4.29 4.76 21.29
C LEU A 348 -5.52 4.05 20.71
N ASN A 349 -5.88 4.40 19.47
CA ASN A 349 -6.91 3.65 18.74
C ASN A 349 -6.31 2.32 18.28
N PRO A 350 -6.83 1.16 18.74
CA PRO A 350 -6.25 -0.15 18.42
C PRO A 350 -6.38 -0.53 16.94
N ARG A 351 -7.13 0.24 16.13
CA ARG A 351 -7.27 0.05 14.69
C ARG A 351 -6.30 0.89 13.85
N MET A 352 -5.52 1.78 14.48
CA MET A 352 -4.58 2.67 13.82
C MET A 352 -3.17 2.45 14.35
N ALA A 353 -2.18 2.65 13.48
CA ALA A 353 -0.78 2.62 13.85
C ALA A 353 -0.44 3.80 14.80
N PRO A 354 0.27 3.56 15.91
CA PRO A 354 0.86 4.60 16.72
C PRO A 354 1.79 5.53 15.91
N ALA A 355 1.99 6.76 16.39
CA ALA A 355 2.87 7.73 15.73
C ALA A 355 4.30 7.19 15.50
N LEU A 356 4.84 6.44 16.48
CA LEU A 356 6.13 5.78 16.34
C LEU A 356 6.15 4.77 15.20
N ASP A 357 5.14 3.92 15.08
CA ASP A 357 5.04 2.90 14.02
C ASP A 357 4.90 3.57 12.65
N ILE A 358 4.13 4.66 12.55
CA ILE A 358 4.06 5.48 11.33
C ILE A 358 5.46 5.97 10.93
N MET A 359 6.26 6.46 11.88
CA MET A 359 7.60 6.98 11.59
C MET A 359 8.68 5.90 11.42
N LEU A 360 8.44 4.67 11.89
CA LEU A 360 9.32 3.53 11.63
C LEU A 360 9.07 2.93 10.24
N ASP A 361 7.81 2.79 9.83
CA ASP A 361 7.45 2.06 8.61
C ASP A 361 7.07 2.96 7.42
N GLY A 362 6.40 4.09 7.67
CA GLY A 362 5.94 5.03 6.63
C GLY A 362 7.09 5.60 5.79
N PRO A 363 8.13 6.21 6.39
CA PRO A 363 9.29 6.71 5.64
C PRO A 363 9.98 5.63 4.80
N LEU A 364 10.07 4.40 5.31
CA LEU A 364 10.63 3.27 4.55
C LEU A 364 9.76 2.91 3.35
N GLY A 365 8.44 2.93 3.49
CA GLY A 365 7.50 2.68 2.39
C GLY A 365 7.60 3.71 1.27
N GLY A 366 7.61 5.00 1.62
CA GLY A 366 7.78 6.09 0.66
C GLY A 366 9.16 6.07 -0.02
N ALA A 367 10.23 5.81 0.75
CA ALA A 367 11.58 5.67 0.21
C ALA A 367 11.71 4.44 -0.70
N ALA A 368 11.12 3.30 -0.33
CA ALA A 368 11.14 2.09 -1.15
C ALA A 368 10.57 2.34 -2.55
N PHE A 369 9.44 3.06 -2.64
CA PHE A 369 8.85 3.40 -3.94
C PHE A 369 9.75 4.34 -4.75
N ASN A 370 10.22 5.45 -4.15
CA ASN A 370 11.10 6.40 -4.83
C ASN A 370 12.41 5.74 -5.31
N ASN A 371 13.02 4.89 -4.48
CA ASN A 371 14.26 4.18 -4.78
C ASN A 371 14.08 3.16 -5.91
N GLU A 372 13.05 2.31 -5.83
CA GLU A 372 12.79 1.28 -6.84
C GLU A 372 12.36 1.89 -8.18
N PHE A 373 11.56 2.97 -8.15
CA PHE A 373 11.18 3.71 -9.34
C PHE A 373 12.36 4.49 -9.95
N GLY A 374 13.29 4.98 -9.12
CA GLY A 374 14.45 5.76 -9.56
C GLY A 374 14.19 7.28 -9.62
N ARG A 375 13.43 7.82 -8.66
CA ARG A 375 13.24 9.27 -8.48
C ARG A 375 13.91 9.72 -7.17
N PRO A 376 14.88 10.66 -7.19
CA PRO A 376 15.49 11.18 -5.96
C PRO A 376 14.46 11.98 -5.13
N ASN A 377 14.50 11.79 -3.81
CA ASN A 377 13.70 12.57 -2.86
C ASN A 377 14.60 13.63 -2.21
N LEU A 378 14.36 14.90 -2.52
CA LEU A 378 15.35 15.98 -2.28
C LEU A 378 14.92 16.99 -1.20
N LEU A 379 13.68 16.92 -0.74
CA LEU A 379 13.14 17.84 0.26
C LEU A 379 12.13 17.13 1.15
N GLY A 380 11.92 17.63 2.36
CA GLY A 380 10.85 17.14 3.20
C GLY A 380 10.63 17.92 4.48
N TYR A 381 9.61 17.50 5.22
CA TYR A 381 9.36 17.99 6.57
C TYR A 381 8.93 16.85 7.48
N PHE A 382 9.21 16.99 8.77
CA PHE A 382 8.71 16.12 9.82
C PHE A 382 8.27 16.95 11.01
N ARG A 383 7.03 16.75 11.47
CA ARG A 383 6.45 17.42 12.63
C ARG A 383 5.82 16.40 13.57
N SER A 384 6.13 16.51 14.86
CA SER A 384 5.35 15.88 15.92
C SER A 384 4.58 16.95 16.69
N PHE A 385 3.27 16.75 16.88
CA PHE A 385 2.42 17.67 17.62
C PHE A 385 1.16 16.94 18.12
N GLU A 386 0.70 17.28 19.32
CA GLU A 386 -0.51 16.73 19.93
C GLU A 386 -1.37 17.83 20.55
#